data_AF-A0A523RZI0-F1
#
_entry.id   AF-A0A523RZI0-F1
#
_cell.length_a   1.000
_cell.length_b   1.000
_cell.length_c   1.000
_cell.angle_alpha   90.00
_cell.angle_beta   90.00
_cell.angle_gamma   90.00
#
_symmetry.space_group_name_H-M   'P 1'
#
loop_
_entity.id
_entity.type
_entity.pdbx_description
1 polymer ?
#
loop_
_entity_poly.entity_id
_entity_poly.type
_entity_poly.pdbx_seq_one_letter_code
_entity_poly.pdbx_strand_id
1 'polypeptide(L)'
;MVKKKIDEAIRQKVMEAHANGLPMRKVAKECGVSLSSVHRIVKEKGPQKVRKEMIKKEGKAERQKRIEELERRIVELEKKILDLDARKSSWRK
;
A
#
# COMPACT_ATOMS: atom_id res chain seq x y z
N MET A 1 3.62 31.04 -13.03
CA MET A 1 2.81 30.73 -11.82
C MET A 1 3.48 29.63 -11.02
N VAL A 2 4.05 29.97 -9.86
CA VAL A 2 4.72 29.01 -8.97
C VAL A 2 3.65 28.19 -8.24
N LYS A 3 3.55 26.89 -8.55
CA LYS A 3 2.70 25.95 -7.79
C LYS A 3 3.33 25.76 -6.40
N LYS A 4 2.94 26.57 -5.41
CA LYS A 4 3.22 26.28 -4.00
C LYS A 4 2.57 24.93 -3.69
N LYS A 5 3.39 23.94 -3.37
CA LYS A 5 2.96 22.59 -2.96
C LYS A 5 2.05 22.77 -1.75
N ILE A 6 0.75 22.55 -1.91
CA ILE A 6 -0.17 22.52 -0.76
C ILE A 6 0.31 21.37 0.12
N ASP A 7 0.49 21.69 1.40
CA ASP A 7 1.00 20.80 2.42
C ASP A 7 0.13 19.54 2.52
N GLU A 8 0.75 18.35 2.54
CA GLU A 8 0.01 17.08 2.58
C GLU A 8 -0.79 16.95 3.89
N ALA A 9 -0.31 17.61 4.96
CA ALA A 9 -1.02 17.71 6.24
C ALA A 9 -2.38 18.44 6.12
N ILE A 10 -2.44 19.50 5.31
CA ILE A 10 -3.70 20.26 5.11
C ILE A 10 -4.68 19.42 4.29
N ARG A 11 -4.18 18.69 3.29
CA ARG A 11 -5.02 17.76 2.52
C ARG A 11 -5.64 16.70 3.41
N GLN A 12 -4.90 16.19 4.39
CA GLN A 12 -5.39 15.20 5.33
C GLN A 12 -6.51 15.72 6.21
N LYS A 13 -6.32 16.90 6.81
CA LYS A 13 -7.36 17.58 7.60
C LYS A 13 -8.63 17.88 6.80
N VAL A 14 -8.49 18.33 5.55
CA VAL A 14 -9.64 18.61 4.66
C VAL A 14 -10.48 17.36 4.41
N MET A 15 -9.84 16.21 4.23
CA MET A 15 -10.57 14.96 4.02
C MET A 15 -11.24 14.45 5.28
N GLU A 16 -10.56 14.49 6.42
CA GLU A 16 -11.13 14.04 7.69
C GLU A 16 -12.36 14.89 8.03
N ALA A 17 -12.27 16.20 7.87
CA ALA A 17 -13.39 17.11 8.06
C ALA A 17 -14.55 16.84 7.10
N HIS A 18 -14.27 16.55 5.81
CA HIS A 18 -15.30 16.18 4.84
C HIS A 18 -15.93 14.81 5.13
N ALA A 19 -15.14 13.82 5.58
CA ALA A 19 -15.61 12.50 5.98
C ALA A 19 -16.53 12.56 7.20
N ASN A 20 -16.26 13.50 8.12
CA ASN A 20 -17.10 13.83 9.26
C ASN A 20 -18.40 14.59 8.89
N GLY A 21 -18.67 14.81 7.59
CA GLY A 21 -19.89 15.45 7.11
C GLY A 21 -19.89 16.97 7.21
N LEU A 22 -18.73 17.60 7.50
CA LEU A 22 -18.66 19.07 7.56
C LEU A 22 -18.81 19.67 6.16
N PRO A 23 -19.58 20.76 6.01
CA PRO A 23 -19.75 21.43 4.73
C PRO A 23 -18.42 22.05 4.27
N MET A 24 -18.09 21.91 2.99
CA MET A 24 -16.80 22.33 2.40
C MET A 24 -16.43 23.79 2.70
N ARG A 25 -17.44 24.68 2.86
CA ARG A 25 -17.25 26.08 3.26
C ARG A 25 -16.66 26.22 4.67
N LYS A 26 -17.08 25.38 5.62
CA LYS A 26 -16.52 25.38 6.98
C LYS A 26 -15.10 24.80 6.96
N VAL A 27 -14.90 23.69 6.25
CA VAL A 27 -13.58 23.06 6.09
C VAL A 27 -12.55 24.02 5.49
N ALA A 28 -12.96 24.81 4.49
CA ALA A 28 -12.11 25.84 3.89
C ALA A 28 -11.66 26.91 4.90
N LYS A 29 -12.58 27.38 5.75
CA LYS A 29 -12.28 28.36 6.80
C LYS A 29 -11.36 27.78 7.88
N GLU A 30 -11.64 26.57 8.35
CA GLU A 30 -10.86 25.91 9.40
C GLU A 30 -9.44 25.55 8.94
N CYS A 31 -9.30 25.10 7.69
CA CYS A 31 -8.01 24.71 7.13
C CYS A 31 -7.26 25.88 6.47
N GLY A 32 -7.81 27.10 6.47
CA GLY A 32 -7.19 28.28 5.87
C GLY A 32 -6.95 28.16 4.36
N VAL A 33 -7.77 27.37 3.65
CA VAL A 33 -7.62 27.09 2.22
C VAL A 33 -8.81 27.58 1.43
N SER A 34 -8.60 27.91 0.14
CA SER A 34 -9.69 28.31 -0.73
C SER A 34 -10.70 27.17 -0.93
N LEU A 35 -11.98 27.53 -1.11
CA LEU A 35 -13.03 26.56 -1.40
C LEU A 35 -12.75 25.76 -2.68
N SER A 36 -12.15 26.40 -3.69
CA SER A 36 -11.70 25.75 -4.92
C SER A 36 -10.61 24.70 -4.66
N SER A 37 -9.68 24.97 -3.73
CA SER A 37 -8.68 24.01 -3.29
C SER A 37 -9.32 22.82 -2.57
N VAL A 38 -10.28 23.07 -1.66
CA VAL A 38 -11.03 22.00 -0.97
C VAL A 38 -11.78 21.13 -1.96
N HIS A 39 -12.52 21.73 -2.89
CA HIS A 39 -13.25 21.02 -3.93
C HIS A 39 -12.32 20.18 -4.82
N ARG A 40 -11.17 20.73 -5.20
CA ARG A 40 -10.16 20.01 -5.97
C ARG A 40 -9.55 18.85 -5.18
N ILE A 41 -9.25 19.01 -3.89
CA ILE A 41 -8.70 17.96 -3.03
C ILE A 41 -9.70 16.80 -2.89
N VAL A 42 -10.97 17.10 -2.63
CA VAL A 42 -12.02 16.08 -2.52
C VAL A 42 -12.23 15.37 -3.86
N LYS A 43 -12.21 16.09 -4.99
CA LYS A 43 -12.39 15.52 -6.33
C LYS A 43 -11.17 14.72 -6.82
N GLU A 44 -9.94 15.21 -6.61
CA GLU A 44 -8.69 14.51 -6.98
C GLU A 44 -8.48 13.22 -6.17
N LYS A 45 -9.06 13.13 -4.96
CA LYS A 45 -9.05 11.90 -4.15
C LYS A 45 -10.32 11.04 -4.29
N GLY A 46 -11.19 11.35 -5.26
CA GLY A 46 -12.20 10.43 -5.74
C GLY A 46 -11.61 9.07 -6.19
N PRO A 47 -12.45 8.10 -6.62
CA PRO A 47 -12.23 6.65 -6.58
C PRO A 47 -10.91 6.10 -7.16
N GLN A 48 -10.15 6.90 -7.89
CA GLN A 48 -8.83 6.57 -8.40
C GLN A 48 -7.75 6.34 -7.32
N LYS A 49 -7.72 7.09 -6.21
CA LYS A 49 -6.64 6.93 -5.20
C LYS A 49 -6.89 5.71 -4.31
N VAL A 50 -8.15 5.48 -3.92
CA VAL A 50 -8.59 4.29 -3.16
C VAL A 50 -8.38 3.02 -4.00
N ARG A 51 -8.73 3.04 -5.30
CA ARG A 51 -8.44 1.92 -6.21
C ARG A 51 -6.95 1.64 -6.33
N LYS A 52 -6.09 2.66 -6.44
CA LYS A 52 -4.62 2.46 -6.50
C LYS A 52 -4.06 1.86 -5.20
N GLU A 53 -4.57 2.24 -4.05
CA GLU A 53 -4.16 1.66 -2.76
C GLU A 53 -4.67 0.22 -2.58
N MET A 54 -5.90 -0.08 -3.02
CA MET A 54 -6.43 -1.45 -3.02
C MET A 54 -5.64 -2.37 -3.95
N ILE A 55 -5.38 -1.96 -5.20
CA ILE A 55 -4.56 -2.72 -6.16
C ILE A 55 -3.15 -2.98 -5.61
N LYS A 56 -2.55 -2.00 -4.91
CA LYS A 56 -1.25 -2.19 -4.25
C LYS A 56 -1.32 -3.19 -3.09
N LYS A 57 -2.40 -3.18 -2.30
CA LYS A 57 -2.59 -4.13 -1.19
C LYS A 57 -2.80 -5.55 -1.70
N GLU A 58 -3.62 -5.72 -2.74
CA GLU A 58 -3.83 -7.01 -3.40
C GLU A 58 -2.53 -7.56 -3.99
N GLY A 59 -1.76 -6.75 -4.72
CA GLY A 59 -0.46 -7.17 -5.24
C GLY A 59 0.58 -7.47 -4.16
N LYS A 60 0.52 -6.81 -2.99
CA LYS A 60 1.39 -7.14 -1.84
C LYS A 60 1.01 -8.49 -1.22
N ALA A 61 -0.29 -8.76 -1.06
CA ALA A 61 -0.77 -10.02 -0.51
C ALA A 61 -0.45 -11.21 -1.43
N GLU A 62 -0.58 -11.04 -2.73
CA GLU A 62 -0.22 -12.07 -3.71
C GLU A 62 1.29 -12.37 -3.72
N ARG A 63 2.13 -11.33 -3.66
CA ARG A 63 3.59 -11.49 -3.52
C ARG A 63 3.98 -12.21 -2.24
N GLN A 64 3.32 -11.89 -1.12
CA GLN A 64 3.60 -12.53 0.16
C GLN A 64 3.33 -14.04 0.11
N LYS A 65 2.18 -14.44 -0.46
CA LYS A 65 1.85 -15.86 -0.65
C LYS A 65 2.89 -16.59 -1.52
N ARG A 66 3.37 -15.93 -2.58
CA ARG A 66 4.41 -16.49 -3.46
C ARG A 66 5.75 -16.67 -2.74
N ILE A 67 6.12 -15.74 -1.87
CA ILE A 67 7.33 -15.84 -1.06
C ILE A 67 7.24 -17.04 -0.11
N GLU A 68 6.13 -17.15 0.62
CA GLU A 68 5.92 -18.27 1.56
C GLU A 68 5.92 -19.64 0.86
N GLU A 69 5.36 -19.73 -0.35
CA GLU A 69 5.40 -20.93 -1.16
C GLU A 69 6.83 -21.31 -1.58
N LEU A 70 7.62 -20.32 -2.02
CA LEU A 70 9.02 -20.52 -2.42
C LEU A 70 9.88 -20.95 -1.23
N GLU A 71 9.70 -20.33 -0.06
CA GLU A 71 10.41 -20.69 1.18
C GLU A 71 10.14 -22.15 1.58
N ARG A 72 8.88 -22.60 1.51
CA ARG A 72 8.55 -24.02 1.75
C ARG A 72 9.23 -24.95 0.76
N ARG A 73 9.29 -24.56 -0.52
CA ARG A 73 9.92 -25.38 -1.56
C ARG A 73 11.43 -25.46 -1.37
N ILE A 74 12.07 -24.39 -0.91
CA ILE A 74 13.49 -24.39 -0.56
C ILE A 74 13.77 -25.41 0.54
N VAL A 75 13.02 -25.38 1.65
CA VAL A 75 13.19 -26.33 2.76
C VAL A 75 13.00 -27.79 2.30
N GLU A 76 12.01 -28.05 1.44
CA GLU A 76 11.79 -29.38 0.91
C GLU A 76 12.95 -29.87 0.02
N LEU A 77 13.52 -28.98 -0.79
CA LEU A 77 14.67 -29.27 -1.65
C LEU A 77 15.94 -29.50 -0.83
N GLU A 78 16.19 -28.67 0.18
CA GLU A 78 17.32 -28.84 1.11
C GLU A 78 17.27 -30.20 1.81
N LYS A 79 16.08 -30.62 2.27
CA LYS A 79 15.90 -31.96 2.85
C LYS A 79 16.21 -33.09 1.85
N LYS A 80 15.76 -32.96 0.60
CA LYS A 80 16.04 -33.96 -0.45
C LYS A 80 17.53 -34.05 -0.76
N ILE A 81 18.24 -32.92 -0.78
CA ILE A 81 19.70 -32.89 -0.97
C ILE A 81 20.38 -33.66 0.16
N LEU A 82 19.99 -33.39 1.41
CA LEU A 82 20.54 -34.08 2.57
C LEU A 82 20.31 -35.60 2.52
N ASP A 83 19.10 -36.04 2.18
CA ASP A 83 18.76 -37.47 2.06
C ASP A 83 19.57 -38.16 0.95
N LEU A 84 19.78 -37.46 -0.17
CA LEU A 84 20.59 -37.96 -1.29
C LEU A 84 22.07 -38.04 -0.94
N ASP A 85 22.62 -37.04 -0.23
CA ASP A 85 24.00 -37.04 0.23
C ASP A 85 24.27 -38.14 1.28
N ALA A 86 23.31 -38.39 2.18
CA ALA A 86 23.37 -39.50 3.13
C ALA A 86 23.37 -40.86 2.41
N ARG A 87 22.48 -41.04 1.42
CA ARG A 87 22.47 -42.25 0.57
C ARG A 87 23.76 -42.43 -0.20
N LYS A 88 24.30 -41.36 -0.81
CA LYS A 88 25.53 -41.42 -1.59
C LYS A 88 26.76 -41.72 -0.73
N SER A 89 26.79 -41.24 0.51
CA SER A 89 27.83 -41.55 1.49
C SER A 89 27.75 -43.00 1.98
N SER A 90 26.54 -43.57 2.10
CA SER A 90 26.34 -44.98 2.44
C SER A 90 26.80 -45.96 1.35
N TRP A 91 26.75 -45.56 0.07
CA TRP A 91 27.19 -46.39 -1.06
C TRP A 91 28.70 -46.33 -1.34
N ARG A 92 29.44 -45.41 -0.72
CA ARG A 92 30.89 -45.25 -0.90
C ARG A 92 31.74 -45.92 0.20
N LYS A 93 31.10 -46.56 1.18
CA LYS A 93 31.73 -47.38 2.22
C LYS A 93 31.62 -48.85 1.87
#